data_AF-A0A3M1EHT1-F1
#
_entry.id   AF-A0A3M1EHT1-F1
#
_cell.length_a   1.000
_cell.length_b   1.000
_cell.length_c   1.000
_cell.angle_alpha   90.00
_cell.angle_beta   90.00
_cell.angle_gamma   90.00
#
_symmetry.space_group_name_H-M   'P 1'
#
loop_
_entity.id
_entity.type
_entity.pdbx_description
1 polymer ?
#
loop_
_entity_poly.entity_id
_entity_poly.type
_entity_poly.pdbx_seq_one_letter_code
_entity_poly.pdbx_strand_id
1 'polypeptide(L)' 'MTGLEALQSVQYVQVKGKRFAVVSIEDWEALVEWLETLEDMQIARESFAELKAHEGDRERAGWLRWDEVKETLT' A
#
# COMPACT_ATOMS: atom_id res chain seq x y z
N MET A 1 -8.03 3.62 13.56
CA MET A 1 -6.78 4.36 13.83
C MET A 1 -6.13 4.68 12.51
N THR A 2 -5.41 5.80 12.41
CA THR A 2 -4.45 6.02 11.33
C THR A 2 -3.24 5.10 11.52
N GLY A 3 -2.51 4.75 10.46
CA GLY A 3 -1.30 3.94 10.59
C GLY A 3 -0.26 4.53 11.56
N LEU A 4 -0.19 5.86 11.66
CA LEU A 4 0.69 6.52 12.63
C LEU A 4 0.27 6.28 14.09
N GLU A 5 -1.04 6.29 14.38
CA GLU A 5 -1.55 6.01 15.73
C GLU A 5 -1.25 4.56 16.15
N ALA A 6 -1.34 3.60 15.21
CA ALA A 6 -0.98 2.21 15.44
C ALA A 6 0.53 2.01 15.70
N LEU A 7 1.41 2.77 15.04
CA LEU A 7 2.85 2.76 15.38
C LEU A 7 3.13 3.33 16.78
N GLN A 8 2.32 4.28 17.23
CA GLN A 8 2.46 4.90 18.54
C GLN A 8 1.85 4.07 19.67
N SER A 9 0.92 3.15 19.37
CA SER A 9 0.29 2.27 20.35
C SER A 9 1.13 1.05 20.75
N VAL A 10 2.29 0.84 20.09
CA VAL A 10 3.17 -0.31 20.30
C VAL A 10 3.53 -0.49 21.78
N GLN A 11 3.16 -1.64 22.32
CA GLN A 11 3.61 -2.10 23.63
C GLN A 11 4.86 -2.94 23.50
N TYR A 12 5.58 -3.11 24.60
CA TYR A 12 6.80 -3.91 24.60
C TYR A 12 6.80 -4.93 25.73
N VAL A 13 7.23 -6.16 25.40
CA VAL A 13 7.43 -7.23 26.37
C VAL A 13 8.86 -7.75 26.31
N GLN A 14 9.39 -8.21 27.44
CA GLN A 14 10.72 -8.81 27.50
C GLN A 14 10.62 -10.30 27.79
N VAL A 15 11.21 -11.12 26.91
CA VAL A 15 11.24 -12.59 27.05
C VAL A 15 12.68 -13.06 26.89
N LYS A 16 13.21 -13.71 27.93
CA LYS A 16 14.60 -14.23 27.95
C LYS A 16 15.65 -13.20 27.54
N GLY A 17 15.52 -11.96 28.04
CA GLY A 17 16.45 -10.86 27.74
C GLY A 17 16.20 -10.14 26.42
N LYS A 18 15.32 -10.64 25.53
CA LYS A 18 14.97 -10.00 24.26
C LYS A 18 13.69 -9.19 24.37
N ARG A 19 13.68 -7.98 23.82
CA ARG A 19 12.50 -7.09 23.77
C ARG A 19 11.72 -7.34 22.48
N PHE A 20 10.40 -7.45 22.59
CA PHE A 20 9.46 -7.64 21.50
C PHE A 20 8.48 -6.47 21.48
N ALA A 21 8.11 -6.03 20.28
CA ALA A 21 6.98 -5.12 20.08
C ALA A 21 5.70 -5.96 19.97
N VAL A 22 4.64 -5.50 20.64
CA VAL A 22 3.33 -6.14 20.64
C VAL A 22 2.30 -5.10 20.23
N VAL A 23 1.51 -5.45 19.22
CA VAL A 23 0.38 -4.69 18.70
C VAL A 23 -0.82 -5.63 18.63
N SER A 24 -2.03 -5.08 18.64
CA SER A 24 -3.22 -5.89 18.33
C SER A 24 -3.20 -6.31 16.86
N ILE A 25 -3.96 -7.34 16.51
CA ILE A 25 -4.04 -7.78 15.12
C ILE A 25 -4.71 -6.70 14.26
N GLU A 26 -5.69 -6.00 14.80
CA GLU A 26 -6.40 -4.91 14.12
C GLU A 26 -5.46 -3.73 13.82
N ASP A 27 -4.58 -3.39 14.77
CA ASP A 27 -3.58 -2.34 14.57
C ASP A 27 -2.51 -2.79 13.55
N TRP A 28 -2.13 -4.06 13.56
CA TRP A 28 -1.23 -4.63 12.57
C TRP A 28 -1.81 -4.59 11.15
N GLU A 29 -3.06 -5.01 10.97
CA GLU A 29 -3.75 -4.95 9.68
C GLU A 29 -3.88 -3.51 9.19
N ALA A 30 -4.24 -2.57 10.08
CA ALA A 30 -4.32 -1.15 9.74
C ALA A 30 -2.96 -0.55 9.32
N LEU A 31 -1.85 -1.04 9.89
CA LEU A 31 -0.50 -0.64 9.48
C LEU A 31 -0.16 -1.13 8.08
N VAL A 32 -0.51 -2.39 7.77
CA VAL A 32 -0.30 -2.96 6.43
C VAL A 32 -1.12 -2.20 5.39
N GLU A 33 -2.42 -2.02 5.63
CA GLU A 33 -3.31 -1.28 4.73
C GLU A 33 -2.83 0.16 4.51
N TRP A 34 -2.34 0.81 5.57
CA TRP A 34 -1.78 2.17 5.46
C TRP A 34 -0.53 2.20 4.57
N LEU A 35 0.37 1.22 4.69
CA LEU A 35 1.56 1.13 3.83
C LEU A 35 1.18 0.84 2.38
N GLU A 36 0.27 -0.09 2.13
CA GLU A 36 -0.26 -0.39 0.79
C GLU A 36 -0.90 0.85 0.17
N THR A 37 -1.66 1.62 0.94
CA THR A 37 -2.26 2.88 0.48
C THR A 37 -1.20 3.91 0.07
N LEU A 38 -0.06 4.00 0.79
CA LEU A 38 1.03 4.89 0.41
C LEU A 38 1.68 4.46 -0.91
N GLU A 39 1.91 3.16 -1.10
CA GLU A 39 2.47 2.58 -2.33
C GLU A 39 1.51 2.77 -3.51
N ASP A 40 0.23 2.45 -3.34
CA ASP A 40 -0.81 2.63 -4.35
C ASP A 40 -0.97 4.08 -4.76
N MET A 41 -0.93 5.01 -3.79
CA MET A 41 -0.98 6.44 -4.09
C MET A 41 0.21 6.89 -4.94
N GLN A 42 1.41 6.35 -4.70
CA GLN A 42 2.57 6.66 -5.51
C GLN A 42 2.40 6.12 -6.93
N ILE A 43 2.01 4.86 -7.09
CA ILE A 43 1.76 4.22 -8.39
C ILE A 43 0.69 5.00 -9.17
N ALA A 44 -0.40 5.39 -8.51
CA ALA A 44 -1.46 6.18 -9.13
C ALA A 44 -0.98 7.55 -9.59
N ARG A 45 -0.15 8.24 -8.79
CA ARG A 45 0.44 9.54 -9.16
C ARG A 45 1.36 9.43 -10.38
N GLU A 46 2.22 8.42 -10.40
CA GLU A 46 3.14 8.17 -11.52
C GLU A 46 2.38 7.80 -12.78
N SER A 47 1.43 6.87 -12.69
CA SER A 47 0.57 6.45 -13.81
C SER A 47 -0.24 7.62 -14.38
N PHE A 48 -0.72 8.51 -13.51
CA PHE A 48 -1.46 9.71 -13.93
C PHE A 48 -0.56 10.76 -14.59
N ALA A 49 0.68 10.92 -14.10
CA ALA A 49 1.66 11.81 -14.74
C ALA A 49 1.99 11.33 -16.15
N GLU A 50 2.18 10.03 -16.34
CA GLU A 50 2.44 9.43 -17.65
C GLU A 50 1.24 9.62 -18.60
N LEU A 51 0.02 9.36 -18.10
CA LEU A 51 -1.19 9.59 -18.87
C LEU A 51 -1.32 11.04 -19.34
N LYS A 52 -0.96 12.00 -18.48
CA LYS A 52 -0.94 13.42 -18.84
C LYS A 52 0.14 13.75 -19.88
N ALA A 53 1.32 13.15 -19.78
CA ALA A 53 2.40 13.33 -20.77
C ALA A 53 1.99 12.83 -22.16
N HIS A 54 1.06 11.87 -22.21
CA HIS A 54 0.45 11.34 -23.42
C HIS A 54 -0.93 11.93 -23.76
N GLU A 55 -1.25 13.13 -23.25
CA GLU A 55 -2.50 13.87 -23.57
C GLU A 55 -3.79 13.07 -23.26
N GLY A 56 -3.72 12.12 -22.33
CA GLY A 56 -4.84 11.25 -21.99
C GLY A 56 -4.97 9.99 -22.85
N ASP A 57 -4.04 9.76 -23.78
CA ASP A 57 -3.98 8.53 -24.56
C ASP A 57 -3.45 7.37 -23.71
N ARG A 58 -4.37 6.49 -23.32
CA ARG A 58 -4.11 5.34 -22.44
C ARG A 58 -3.22 4.30 -23.10
N GLU A 59 -3.37 4.07 -24.41
CA GLU A 59 -2.56 3.07 -25.13
C GLU A 59 -1.11 3.55 -25.23
N ARG A 60 -0.91 4.84 -25.52
CA ARG A 60 0.44 5.43 -25.56
C ARG A 60 1.09 5.53 -24.18
N ALA A 61 0.29 5.72 -23.13
CA ALA A 61 0.74 5.67 -21.74
C ALA A 61 1.01 4.25 -21.21
N GLY A 62 0.87 3.22 -22.05
CA GLY A 62 1.19 1.83 -21.70
C GLY A 62 0.12 1.13 -20.85
N TRP A 63 -1.10 1.66 -20.78
CA TRP A 63 -2.19 1.03 -20.02
C TRP A 63 -2.72 -0.18 -20.77
N LEU A 64 -2.93 -1.28 -20.04
CA LEU A 64 -3.52 -2.50 -20.56
C LEU A 64 -5.04 -2.44 -20.42
N ARG A 65 -5.77 -3.04 -21.37
CA ARG A 65 -7.22 -3.14 -21.27
C ARG A 65 -7.56 -4.21 -20.23
N TRP A 66 -8.49 -3.90 -19.32
CA TRP A 66 -8.87 -4.81 -18.24
C TRP A 66 -9.28 -6.21 -18.73
N ASP A 67 -10.06 -6.28 -19.80
CA ASP A 67 -10.51 -7.55 -20.38
C ASP A 67 -9.37 -8.43 -20.91
N GLU A 68 -8.20 -7.86 -21.20
CA GLU A 68 -7.02 -8.57 -21.69
C GLU A 68 -6.16 -9.14 -20.56
N VAL A 69 -6.28 -8.60 -19.34
CA VAL A 69 -5.38 -8.94 -18.22
C VAL A 69 -6.08 -9.60 -17.04
N LYS A 70 -7.41 -9.46 -16.89
CA LYS A 70 -8.14 -9.98 -15.72
C LYS A 70 -7.92 -11.47 -15.47
N GLU A 71 -7.76 -12.28 -16.52
CA GLU A 71 -7.58 -13.73 -16.42
C GLU A 71 -6.20 -14.14 -15.87
N THR A 72 -5.21 -13.24 -15.85
CA THR A 72 -3.86 -13.53 -15.31
C THR A 72 -3.72 -13.17 -13.84
N LEU A 73 -4.72 -12.52 -13.26
CA LEU A 73 -4.77 -12.05 -11.87
C LEU A 73 -5.58 -12.98 -10.95
N THR A 74 -6.04 -14.12 -11.47
CA THR A 74 -6.86 -15.13 -10.77
C THR A 74 -6.08 -16.41 -10.57
#